data_AF-Q05YM2-F1
#
_entry.id   AF-Q05YM2-F1
#
_cell.length_a   1.000
_cell.length_b   1.000
_cell.length_c   1.000
_cell.angle_alpha   90.00
_cell.angle_beta   90.00
_cell.angle_gamma   90.00
#
_symmetry.space_group_name_H-M   'P 1'
#
loop_
_entity.id
_entity.type
_entity.pdbx_description
1 polymer ?
#
loop_
_entity_poly.entity_id
_entity_poly.type
_entity_poly.pdbx_seq_one_letter_code
_entity_poly.pdbx_strand_id
1 'polypeptide(L)'
;MICTIEAVESSWLTIPIQGIRELEHQSFRIIRAPDLTGQKKGGAKVEPRTVIDSRLTILAENFQSSGHWQPGAIGYGQINYTWSYETPMGFMAKRTPGETSKAINRSTLYIQGMLEINAQLQFKLHNISTLKQNVSSELINSLDELAKGSCVSQP
;
A
#
# COMPACT_ATOMS: atom_id res chain seq x y z
N MET A 1 -14.69 -12.71 4.92
CA MET A 1 -15.11 -11.99 3.70
C MET A 1 -13.96 -12.01 2.72
N ILE A 2 -14.21 -12.39 1.47
CA ILE A 2 -13.23 -12.38 0.39
C ILE A 2 -13.60 -11.28 -0.58
N CYS A 3 -12.62 -10.52 -1.05
CA CYS A 3 -12.78 -9.46 -2.03
C CYS A 3 -11.88 -9.74 -3.24
N THR A 4 -12.36 -9.43 -4.45
CA THR A 4 -11.63 -9.66 -5.70
C THR A 4 -11.48 -8.33 -6.43
N ILE A 5 -10.24 -7.99 -6.77
CA ILE A 5 -9.93 -6.78 -7.53
C ILE A 5 -10.35 -6.99 -8.99
N GLU A 6 -11.17 -6.07 -9.49
CA GLU A 6 -11.74 -6.11 -10.84
C GLU A 6 -11.13 -5.05 -11.75
N ALA A 7 -10.62 -3.95 -11.19
CA ALA A 7 -10.00 -2.88 -11.95
C ALA A 7 -8.95 -2.17 -11.10
N VAL A 8 -7.85 -1.74 -11.75
CA VAL A 8 -6.77 -0.98 -11.12
C VAL A 8 -6.38 0.20 -12.00
N GLU A 9 -6.49 1.40 -11.45
CA GLU A 9 -6.00 2.64 -12.04
C GLU A 9 -4.68 3.02 -11.35
N SER A 10 -3.71 3.55 -12.10
CA SER A 10 -2.40 3.91 -11.56
C SER A 10 -1.84 5.16 -12.23
N SER A 11 -1.41 6.12 -11.42
CA SER A 11 -0.83 7.37 -11.88
C SER A 11 0.54 7.59 -11.25
N TRP A 12 1.52 7.91 -12.09
CA TRP A 12 2.89 8.21 -11.67
C TRP A 12 3.13 9.71 -11.75
N LEU A 13 3.75 10.27 -10.71
CA LEU A 13 4.19 11.66 -10.76
C LEU A 13 5.36 11.86 -11.74
N THR A 14 6.26 10.87 -11.81
CA THR A 14 7.43 10.90 -12.71
C THR A 14 7.49 9.65 -13.57
N ILE A 15 8.68 9.23 -14.00
CA ILE A 15 8.88 8.02 -14.80
C ILE A 15 8.41 6.78 -14.01
N PRO A 16 7.56 5.92 -14.58
CA PRO A 16 7.15 4.66 -13.98
C PRO A 16 8.35 3.78 -13.65
N ILE A 17 8.35 3.19 -12.46
CA ILE A 17 9.35 2.19 -12.07
C ILE A 17 8.93 0.85 -12.68
N GLN A 18 9.84 0.21 -13.43
CA GLN A 18 9.55 -1.06 -14.11
C GLN A 18 9.52 -2.25 -13.12
N GLY A 19 8.84 -3.33 -13.49
CA GLY A 19 8.81 -4.58 -12.70
C GLY A 19 7.85 -4.56 -11.51
N ILE A 20 6.89 -3.66 -11.51
CA ILE A 20 5.85 -3.57 -10.48
C ILE A 20 4.76 -4.60 -10.75
N ARG A 21 4.33 -5.32 -9.71
CA ARG A 21 3.33 -6.40 -9.82
C ARG A 21 1.96 -5.90 -10.34
N GLU A 22 1.17 -6.79 -10.92
CA GLU A 22 -0.23 -6.52 -11.24
C GLU A 22 -1.11 -6.81 -10.02
N LEU A 23 -2.18 -6.04 -9.82
CA LEU A 23 -3.17 -6.26 -8.75
C LEU A 23 -4.54 -6.69 -9.29
N GLU A 24 -4.80 -6.54 -10.58
CA GLU A 24 -6.06 -6.94 -11.20
C GLU A 24 -6.26 -8.46 -11.04
N HIS A 25 -7.51 -8.87 -10.82
CA HIS A 25 -7.92 -10.25 -10.54
C HIS A 25 -7.36 -10.88 -9.24
N GLN A 26 -6.54 -10.17 -8.47
CA GLN A 26 -6.11 -10.68 -7.16
C GLN A 26 -7.24 -10.65 -6.15
N SER A 27 -7.29 -11.67 -5.31
CA SER A 27 -8.26 -11.76 -4.22
C SER A 27 -7.58 -11.60 -2.87
N PHE A 28 -8.26 -10.94 -1.94
CA PHE A 28 -7.82 -10.78 -0.56
C PHE A 28 -8.95 -11.03 0.41
N ARG A 29 -8.59 -11.47 1.61
CA ARG A 29 -9.50 -11.74 2.71
C ARG A 29 -9.42 -10.63 3.73
N ILE A 30 -10.59 -10.23 4.22
CA ILE A 30 -10.71 -9.37 5.39
C ILE A 30 -11.15 -10.23 6.57
N ILE A 31 -10.28 -10.32 7.55
CA ILE A 31 -10.50 -11.03 8.81
C ILE A 31 -10.81 -9.98 9.86
N ARG A 32 -12.03 -10.02 10.40
CA ARG A 32 -12.43 -9.16 11.51
C ARG A 32 -12.15 -9.92 12.81
N ALA A 33 -11.36 -9.34 13.70
CA ALA A 33 -11.21 -9.90 15.04
C ALA A 33 -12.53 -9.70 15.81
N PRO A 34 -13.07 -10.76 16.45
CA PRO A 34 -14.25 -10.61 17.30
C PRO A 34 -13.94 -9.67 18.48
N ASP A 35 -14.87 -8.78 18.78
CA ASP A 35 -14.81 -7.93 19.98
C ASP A 35 -15.17 -8.79 21.19
N LEU A 36 -14.18 -9.48 21.76
CA LEU A 36 -14.37 -10.40 22.88
C LEU A 36 -14.39 -9.69 24.24
N THR A 37 -14.15 -8.38 24.32
CA THR A 37 -13.99 -7.69 25.61
C THR A 37 -14.65 -6.33 25.74
N GLY A 38 -15.35 -5.82 24.71
CA GLY A 38 -16.08 -4.55 24.78
C GLY A 38 -15.21 -3.32 25.07
N GLN A 39 -13.88 -3.47 25.04
CA GLN A 39 -12.91 -2.42 25.37
C GLN A 39 -11.82 -2.22 24.31
N LYS A 40 -11.79 -3.00 23.23
CA LYS A 40 -10.85 -2.78 22.12
C LYS A 40 -11.56 -2.93 20.80
N LYS A 41 -11.57 -1.84 20.01
CA LYS A 41 -11.98 -1.82 18.61
C LYS A 41 -11.38 -3.06 17.90
N GLY A 42 -12.23 -4.06 17.64
CA GLY A 42 -11.81 -5.30 16.99
C GLY A 42 -11.09 -4.97 15.68
N GLY A 43 -9.84 -5.40 15.55
CA GLY A 43 -9.04 -5.06 14.39
C GLY A 43 -9.40 -5.85 13.16
N ALA A 44 -9.40 -5.17 12.01
CA ALA A 44 -9.53 -5.79 10.71
C ALA A 44 -8.14 -6.05 10.12
N LYS A 45 -7.87 -7.31 9.76
CA LYS A 45 -6.65 -7.74 9.09
C LYS A 45 -6.97 -8.03 7.61
N VAL A 46 -6.11 -7.58 6.72
CA VAL A 46 -6.16 -7.88 5.28
C VAL A 46 -5.09 -8.93 4.96
N GLU A 47 -5.48 -10.00 4.24
CA GLU A 47 -4.59 -11.07 3.81
C GLU A 47 -4.76 -11.38 2.31
N PRO A 48 -3.68 -11.42 1.51
CA PRO A 48 -2.31 -11.11 1.91
C PRO A 48 -2.13 -9.61 2.15
N ARG A 49 -1.26 -9.25 3.10
CA ARG A 49 -0.97 -7.86 3.46
C ARG A 49 -0.43 -7.05 2.26
N THR A 50 0.20 -7.73 1.31
CA THR A 50 0.70 -7.16 0.05
C THR A 50 -0.35 -6.40 -0.75
N VAL A 51 -1.65 -6.65 -0.58
CA VAL A 51 -2.69 -5.85 -1.24
C VAL A 51 -2.71 -4.40 -0.72
N ILE A 52 -2.41 -4.19 0.55
CA ILE A 52 -2.42 -2.87 1.19
C ILE A 52 -1.03 -2.25 1.36
N ASP A 53 0.04 -3.03 1.20
CA ASP A 53 1.42 -2.56 1.39
C ASP A 53 1.96 -1.75 0.19
N SER A 54 1.16 -1.28 -0.76
CA SER A 54 1.63 -0.70 -2.04
C SER A 54 2.45 -1.69 -2.88
N ARG A 55 2.45 -1.47 -4.20
CA ARG A 55 3.30 -2.25 -5.09
C ARG A 55 4.77 -1.81 -5.07
N LEU A 56 5.05 -0.59 -4.58
CA LEU A 56 6.42 -0.07 -4.45
C LEU A 56 7.23 -0.72 -3.33
N THR A 57 6.60 -1.48 -2.44
CA THR A 57 7.32 -2.13 -1.32
C THR A 57 8.28 -3.22 -1.78
N ILE A 58 8.25 -3.63 -3.05
CA ILE A 58 9.31 -4.43 -3.66
C ILE A 58 10.69 -3.74 -3.60
N LEU A 59 10.71 -2.41 -3.45
CA LEU A 59 11.92 -1.60 -3.32
C LEU A 59 12.46 -1.55 -1.88
N ALA A 60 11.76 -2.10 -0.89
CA ALA A 60 12.18 -2.09 0.51
C ALA A 60 13.10 -3.28 0.81
N GLU A 61 14.33 -3.01 1.29
CA GLU A 61 15.31 -4.05 1.63
C GLU A 61 15.01 -4.75 2.95
N ASN A 62 14.26 -4.11 3.85
CA ASN A 62 13.93 -4.68 5.15
C ASN A 62 12.48 -4.30 5.48
N PHE A 63 11.61 -5.31 5.49
CA PHE A 63 10.19 -5.16 5.80
C PHE A 63 9.97 -4.91 7.31
N GLN A 64 10.57 -3.86 7.86
CA GLN A 64 10.29 -3.39 9.21
C GLN A 64 9.25 -2.28 9.11
N SER A 65 7.98 -2.67 9.08
CA SER A 65 6.90 -1.70 9.09
C SER A 65 6.81 -1.04 10.48
N SER A 66 7.17 0.23 10.60
CA SER A 66 6.82 1.06 11.75
C SER A 66 5.40 1.64 11.64
N GLY A 67 4.58 1.09 10.72
CA GLY A 67 3.28 1.64 10.38
C GLY A 67 2.29 1.62 11.54
N HIS A 68 1.75 2.80 11.82
CA HIS A 68 0.67 2.98 12.78
C HIS A 68 -0.62 2.53 12.09
N TRP A 69 -1.08 1.32 12.42
CA TRP A 69 -2.39 0.84 12.00
C TRP A 69 -3.45 1.51 12.88
N GLN A 70 -4.27 2.39 12.29
CA GLN A 70 -5.38 3.05 12.99
C GLN A 70 -6.72 2.53 12.42
N PRO A 71 -7.45 1.68 13.15
CA PRO A 71 -8.78 1.27 12.71
C PRO A 71 -9.72 2.48 12.74
N GLY A 72 -10.18 2.86 11.55
CA GLY A 72 -11.36 3.71 11.38
C GLY A 72 -12.61 3.08 12.00
N ALA A 73 -13.60 3.91 12.32
CA ALA A 73 -14.81 3.50 13.04
C ALA A 73 -15.54 2.32 12.35
N ILE A 74 -16.01 1.38 13.17
CA ILE A 74 -16.59 0.12 12.73
C ILE A 74 -18.08 0.33 12.44
N GLY A 75 -18.39 0.55 11.16
CA GLY A 75 -19.73 0.54 10.56
C GLY A 75 -19.56 0.82 9.07
N TYR A 76 -20.03 -0.08 8.19
CA TYR A 76 -19.73 -0.07 6.74
C TYR A 76 -18.32 0.47 6.38
N GLY A 77 -17.30 -0.23 6.91
CA GLY A 77 -16.27 -0.81 6.06
C GLY A 77 -15.00 -0.02 5.73
N GLN A 78 -14.71 1.11 6.39
CA GLN A 78 -13.49 1.88 6.09
C GLN A 78 -12.28 1.50 6.99
N ILE A 79 -11.14 1.22 6.38
CA ILE A 79 -9.84 0.94 7.01
C ILE A 79 -8.83 1.93 6.45
N ASN A 80 -8.23 2.74 7.32
CA ASN A 80 -7.12 3.62 6.94
C ASN A 80 -5.81 3.05 7.49
N TYR A 81 -4.72 3.24 6.76
CA TYR A 81 -3.40 2.79 7.20
C TYR A 81 -2.30 3.71 6.67
N THR A 82 -1.21 3.74 7.44
CA THR A 82 0.01 4.45 7.07
C THR A 82 1.22 3.61 7.45
N TRP A 83 2.20 3.53 6.56
CA TRP A 83 3.45 2.80 6.77
C TRP A 83 4.61 3.58 6.15
N SER A 84 5.82 3.35 6.65
CA SER A 84 7.04 3.79 6.00
C SER A 84 8.09 2.68 5.99
N TYR A 85 8.92 2.68 4.95
CA TYR A 85 9.96 1.68 4.72
C TYR A 85 11.24 2.35 4.23
N GLU A 86 12.39 1.94 4.74
CA GLU A 86 13.67 2.31 4.13
C GLU A 86 13.92 1.50 2.86
N THR A 87 14.43 2.17 1.83
CA THR A 87 14.67 1.63 0.49
C THR A 87 16.06 2.05 0.00
N PRO A 88 16.88 1.14 -0.55
CA PRO A 88 18.11 1.52 -1.24
C PRO A 88 17.77 2.21 -2.57
N MET A 89 18.39 3.35 -2.88
CA MET A 89 18.23 3.98 -4.21
C MET A 89 18.88 3.20 -5.36
N GLY A 90 19.57 2.08 -5.10
CA GLY A 90 20.33 1.30 -6.09
C GLY A 90 19.51 0.88 -7.33
N PHE A 91 18.20 0.67 -7.18
CA PHE A 91 17.31 0.31 -8.29
C PHE A 91 16.85 1.50 -9.15
N MET A 92 16.98 2.72 -8.63
CA MET A 92 16.55 3.97 -9.30
C MET A 92 17.69 4.71 -10.00
N ALA A 93 18.95 4.29 -9.78
CA ALA A 93 20.16 5.02 -10.19
C ALA A 93 20.47 4.98 -11.71
N LYS A 94 19.72 4.24 -12.53
CA LYS A 94 19.86 4.30 -13.99
C LYS A 94 18.97 5.39 -14.58
N ARG A 95 19.11 6.65 -14.14
CA ARG A 95 18.43 7.78 -14.79
C ARG A 95 19.30 8.55 -15.79
N THR A 96 20.58 8.20 -15.94
CA THR A 96 21.48 8.92 -16.87
C THR A 96 22.63 8.03 -17.33
N PRO A 97 22.81 7.75 -18.64
CA PRO A 97 24.03 7.13 -19.14
C PRO A 97 25.21 8.08 -18.88
N GLY A 98 26.09 7.73 -17.93
CA GLY A 98 27.32 8.50 -17.64
C GLY A 98 27.46 9.02 -16.21
N GLU A 99 26.43 8.95 -15.38
CA GLU A 99 26.58 9.27 -13.95
C GLU A 99 27.02 8.02 -13.17
N THR A 100 28.29 8.00 -12.77
CA THR A 100 28.80 7.02 -11.81
C THR A 100 27.95 7.07 -10.54
N SER A 101 27.46 5.90 -10.12
CA SER A 101 26.65 5.67 -8.91
C SER A 101 27.34 6.24 -7.66
N LYS A 102 27.16 7.53 -7.40
CA LYS A 102 27.68 8.19 -6.20
C LYS A 102 26.77 7.85 -5.02
N ALA A 103 27.33 7.04 -4.12
CA ALA A 103 26.86 6.72 -2.77
C ALA A 103 25.43 6.14 -2.67
N ILE A 104 25.29 5.14 -1.80
CA ILE A 104 24.00 4.57 -1.41
C ILE A 104 23.25 5.65 -0.61
N ASN A 105 22.62 6.59 -1.31
CA ASN A 105 21.68 7.52 -0.69
C ASN A 105 20.46 6.70 -0.27
N ARG A 106 20.20 6.62 1.03
CA ARG A 106 19.00 5.95 1.54
C ARG A 106 17.76 6.78 1.18
N SER A 107 16.69 6.12 0.77
CA SER A 107 15.39 6.71 0.56
C SER A 107 14.34 6.08 1.46
N THR A 108 13.27 6.80 1.74
CA THR A 108 12.12 6.29 2.49
C THR A 108 10.90 6.27 1.60
N LEU A 109 10.26 5.11 1.51
CA LEU A 109 8.96 4.92 0.91
C LEU A 109 7.89 5.13 1.97
N TYR A 110 7.02 6.12 1.78
CA TYR A 110 5.85 6.38 2.61
C TYR A 110 4.61 5.89 1.90
N ILE A 111 3.76 5.15 2.59
CA ILE A 111 2.50 4.65 2.04
C ILE A 111 1.37 5.10 2.94
N GLN A 112 0.37 5.70 2.31
CA GLN A 112 -0.90 6.01 2.92
C GLN A 112 -1.98 5.34 2.09
N GLY A 113 -2.92 4.67 2.74
CA GLY A 113 -4.02 4.09 2.02
C GLY A 113 -5.30 3.95 2.81
N MET A 114 -6.34 3.65 2.05
CA MET A 114 -7.71 3.54 2.50
C MET A 114 -8.38 2.39 1.76
N LEU A 115 -8.98 1.47 2.51
CA LEU A 115 -9.89 0.46 2.00
C LEU A 115 -11.30 0.77 2.51
N GLU A 116 -12.22 1.02 1.61
CA GLU A 116 -13.63 1.27 1.92
C GLU A 116 -14.49 0.14 1.32
N ILE A 117 -15.51 -0.31 2.05
CA ILE A 117 -16.48 -1.31 1.57
C ILE A 117 -17.87 -0.80 1.86
N ASN A 118 -18.67 -0.65 0.81
CA ASN A 118 -20.04 -0.15 0.92
C ASN A 118 -21.04 -1.27 1.31
N ALA A 119 -22.31 -0.90 1.48
CA ALA A 119 -23.37 -1.84 1.84
C ALA A 119 -23.68 -2.86 0.73
N GLN A 120 -23.34 -2.56 -0.52
CA GLN A 120 -23.46 -3.45 -1.68
C GLN A 120 -22.25 -4.40 -1.83
N LEU A 121 -21.36 -4.43 -0.83
CA LEU A 121 -20.13 -5.23 -0.84
C LEU A 121 -19.16 -4.87 -1.98
N GLN A 122 -19.27 -3.67 -2.54
CA GLN A 122 -18.25 -3.15 -3.44
C GLN A 122 -17.18 -2.47 -2.60
N PHE A 123 -15.92 -2.65 -2.99
CA PHE A 123 -14.80 -2.01 -2.31
C PHE A 123 -14.05 -1.03 -3.19
N LYS A 124 -13.43 -0.06 -2.52
CA LYS A 124 -12.47 0.89 -3.07
C LYS A 124 -11.20 0.84 -2.23
N LEU A 125 -10.09 0.52 -2.86
CA LEU A 125 -8.76 0.52 -2.25
C LEU A 125 -7.94 1.63 -2.91
N HIS A 126 -7.59 2.65 -2.15
CA HIS A 126 -6.78 3.78 -2.59
C HIS A 126 -5.44 3.76 -1.87
N ASN A 127 -4.33 3.78 -2.61
CA ASN A 127 -2.98 3.81 -2.09
C ASN A 127 -2.19 4.95 -2.71
N ILE A 128 -1.55 5.76 -1.87
CA ILE A 128 -0.59 6.78 -2.28
C ILE A 128 0.77 6.39 -1.71
N SER A 129 1.73 6.22 -2.60
CA SER A 129 3.07 5.71 -2.29
C SER A 129 4.12 6.72 -2.72
N THR A 130 4.79 7.33 -1.76
CA THR A 130 5.70 8.47 -1.96
C THR A 130 7.12 8.07 -1.62
N LEU A 131 8.03 8.15 -2.57
CA LEU A 131 9.45 7.84 -2.39
C LEU A 131 10.25 9.15 -2.21
N LYS A 132 10.91 9.31 -1.06
CA LYS A 132 11.69 10.51 -0.73
C LYS A 132 13.15 10.19 -0.42
N GLN A 133 14.05 11.10 -0.73
CA GLN A 133 15.45 11.00 -0.32
C GLN A 133 15.58 11.37 1.16
N ASN A 134 16.32 10.58 1.97
CA ASN A 134 16.37 10.81 3.42
C ASN A 134 17.07 12.12 3.81
N VAL A 135 18.11 12.53 3.07
CA VAL A 135 18.95 13.68 3.44
C VAL A 135 18.28 15.02 3.11
N SER A 136 17.65 15.12 1.93
CA SER A 136 17.02 16.35 1.44
C SER A 136 15.50 16.39 1.67
N SER A 137 14.89 15.26 2.02
CA SER A 137 13.42 15.05 1.99
C SER A 137 12.79 15.32 0.61
N GLU A 138 13.60 15.41 -0.45
CA GLU A 138 13.13 15.64 -1.81
C GLU A 138 12.30 14.47 -2.32
N LEU A 139 11.20 14.79 -3.01
CA LEU A 139 10.31 13.82 -3.63
C LEU A 139 10.97 13.24 -4.88
N ILE A 140 11.28 11.95 -4.85
CA ILE A 140 11.90 11.26 -5.99
C ILE A 140 10.83 10.74 -6.95
N ASN A 141 9.77 10.13 -6.40
CA ASN A 141 8.63 9.64 -7.17
C ASN A 141 7.38 9.50 -6.31
N SER A 142 6.21 9.44 -6.94
CA SER A 142 4.96 9.09 -6.30
C SER A 142 4.13 8.18 -7.22
N LEU A 143 3.46 7.21 -6.61
CA LEU A 143 2.49 6.33 -7.24
C LEU A 143 1.15 6.46 -6.51
N ASP A 144 0.12 6.89 -7.24
CA ASP A 144 -1.26 6.93 -6.81
C ASP A 144 -2.03 5.77 -7.47
N GLU A 145 -2.65 4.92 -6.67
CA GLU A 145 -3.29 3.67 -7.10
C GLU A 145 -4.70 3.55 -6.58
N LEU A 146 -5.63 3.29 -7.48
CA LEU A 146 -7.03 3.06 -7.16
C LEU A 146 -7.46 1.70 -7.67
N ALA A 147 -7.70 0.75 -6.76
CA ALA A 147 -8.28 -0.55 -7.07
C ALA A 147 -9.74 -0.61 -6.64
N LYS A 148 -10.59 -1.22 -7.48
CA LYS A 148 -12.02 -1.41 -7.23
C LYS A 148 -12.38 -2.87 -7.44
N GLY A 149 -13.45 -3.31 -6.80
CA GLY A 149 -14.03 -4.62 -7.05
C GLY A 149 -15.15 -4.97 -6.10
N SER A 150 -15.43 -6.26 -5.98
CA SER A 150 -16.52 -6.78 -5.18
C SER A 150 -16.05 -7.73 -4.09
N CYS A 151 -16.84 -7.84 -3.02
CA CYS A 151 -16.62 -8.74 -1.91
C CYS A 151 -17.79 -9.71 -1.77
N VAL A 152 -17.48 -10.91 -1.30
CA VAL A 152 -18.43 -11.93 -0.90
C VAL A 152 -18.23 -12.26 0.57
N SER A 153 -19.34 -12.29 1.31
CA SER A 153 -19.35 -12.85 2.65
C SER A 153 -19.08 -14.35 2.53
N GLN A 154 -18.16 -14.87 3.34
CA GLN A 154 -18.00 -16.32 3.47
C GLN A 154 -19.06 -16.82 4.46
N PRO A 155 -19.68 -17.97 4.21
CA PRO A 155 -20.56 -18.63 5.17
C PRO A 155 -19.82 -19.03 6.46
#